data_AF-A0A658NMP6-F1
#
_entry.id   AF-A0A658NMP6-F1
#
_cell.length_a   1.000
_cell.length_b   1.000
_cell.length_c   1.000
_cell.angle_alpha   90.00
_cell.angle_beta   90.00
_cell.angle_gamma   90.00
#
_symmetry.space_group_name_H-M   'P 1'
#
loop_
_entity.id
_entity.type
_entity.pdbx_description
1 polymer ?
#
loop_
_entity_poly.entity_id
_entity_poly.type
_entity_poly.pdbx_seq_one_letter_code
_entity_poly.pdbx_strand_id
1 'polypeptide(L)'
;KTEVLAGVDLLVVRELTGGIYFGPRQEATAGDPTAYDTMLYTRPEIERVARLAAEAARGRSGRLASVDKANVLASSRLWRQVVTEVVGS
;
A
#
# COMPACT_ATOMS: atom_id res chain seq x y z
N LYS A 1 -25.03 -17.73 -6.41
CA LYS A 1 -24.14 -16.54 -6.18
C LYS A 1 -23.54 -16.52 -4.76
N THR A 2 -24.24 -16.99 -3.74
CA THR A 2 -23.71 -17.18 -2.37
C THR A 2 -22.57 -18.20 -2.31
N GLU A 3 -22.55 -19.19 -3.21
CA GLU A 3 -21.52 -20.22 -3.32
C GLU A 3 -20.10 -19.65 -3.53
N VAL A 4 -19.99 -18.46 -4.14
CA VAL A 4 -18.71 -17.80 -4.45
C VAL A 4 -18.10 -17.12 -3.20
N LEU A 5 -18.92 -16.82 -2.19
CA LEU A 5 -18.49 -16.16 -0.94
C LEU A 5 -18.28 -17.16 0.21
N ALA A 6 -18.77 -18.40 0.06
CA ALA A 6 -18.62 -19.42 1.07
C ALA A 6 -17.13 -19.74 1.29
N GLY A 7 -16.66 -19.61 2.53
CA GLY A 7 -15.26 -19.88 2.90
C GLY A 7 -14.28 -18.75 2.55
N VAL A 8 -14.76 -17.57 2.14
CA VAL A 8 -13.88 -16.39 1.99
C VAL A 8 -13.38 -15.93 3.35
N ASP A 9 -12.07 -16.01 3.56
CA ASP A 9 -11.37 -15.53 4.75
C ASP A 9 -10.16 -14.67 4.34
N LEU A 10 -10.40 -13.36 4.19
CA LEU A 10 -9.42 -12.37 3.75
C LEU A 10 -9.19 -11.32 4.83
N LEU A 11 -7.92 -10.93 5.02
CA LEU A 11 -7.53 -9.77 5.80
C LEU A 11 -6.88 -8.74 4.88
N VAL A 12 -7.37 -7.50 4.91
CA VAL A 12 -6.75 -6.36 4.20
C VAL A 12 -5.97 -5.53 5.22
N VAL A 13 -4.65 -5.47 5.04
CA VAL A 13 -3.77 -4.58 5.80
C VAL A 13 -3.48 -3.36 4.94
N ARG A 14 -3.86 -2.18 5.42
CA ARG A 14 -3.75 -0.91 4.70
C ARG A 14 -2.87 0.06 5.47
N GLU A 15 -1.94 0.71 4.78
CA GLU A 15 -1.20 1.84 5.29
C GLU A 15 -2.13 3.07 5.36
N LEU A 16 -2.20 3.74 6.52
CA LEU A 16 -3.20 4.78 6.83
C LEU A 16 -2.60 6.14 7.23
N THR A 17 -1.28 6.30 7.18
CA THR A 17 -0.58 7.48 7.69
C THR A 17 0.28 8.19 6.63
N GLY A 18 0.47 7.60 5.46
CA GLY A 18 1.23 8.19 4.35
C GLY A 18 0.47 8.10 3.01
N GLY A 19 1.23 8.07 1.91
CA GLY A 19 0.66 7.97 0.57
C GLY A 19 -0.05 9.24 0.12
N ILE A 20 -0.91 9.09 -0.88
CA ILE A 20 -1.55 10.21 -1.57
C ILE A 20 -2.45 11.08 -0.68
N TYR A 21 -2.92 10.55 0.45
CA TYR A 21 -3.80 11.30 1.35
C TYR A 21 -3.05 12.34 2.18
N PHE A 22 -1.78 12.11 2.49
CA PHE A 22 -1.02 12.95 3.42
C PHE A 22 0.21 13.61 2.79
N GLY A 23 0.50 13.31 1.52
CA GLY A 23 1.55 14.01 0.78
C GLY A 23 1.20 15.47 0.47
N PRO A 24 2.20 16.27 0.05
CA PRO A 24 1.97 17.63 -0.40
C PRO A 24 0.88 17.71 -1.46
N ARG A 25 0.00 18.71 -1.35
CA ARG A 25 -1.09 18.94 -2.28
C ARG A 25 -1.26 20.42 -2.59
N GLN A 26 -1.86 20.70 -3.74
CA GLN A 26 -2.30 22.03 -4.14
C GLN A 26 -3.70 21.93 -4.73
N GLU A 27 -4.60 22.81 -4.28
CA GLU A 27 -5.93 22.97 -4.86
C GLU A 27 -5.86 24.00 -6.00
N ALA A 28 -6.69 23.82 -7.03
CA ALA A 28 -6.84 24.81 -8.09
C ALA A 28 -7.58 26.05 -7.57
N THR A 29 -7.23 27.22 -8.12
CA THR A 29 -7.87 28.50 -7.82
C THR A 29 -8.31 29.20 -9.10
N ALA A 30 -9.08 30.29 -8.97
CA ALA A 30 -9.48 31.09 -10.13
C ALA A 30 -8.28 31.73 -10.88
N GLY A 31 -7.15 31.98 -10.20
CA GLY A 31 -5.94 32.55 -10.78
C GLY A 31 -4.89 31.52 -11.21
N ASP A 32 -5.01 30.28 -10.76
CA ASP A 32 -4.13 29.16 -11.12
C ASP A 32 -4.98 27.87 -11.24
N PRO A 33 -5.28 27.40 -12.46
CA PRO A 33 -6.09 26.21 -12.69
C PRO A 33 -5.30 24.89 -12.48
N THR A 34 -4.22 24.91 -11.71
CA THR A 34 -3.39 23.73 -11.43
C THR A 34 -3.74 23.13 -10.06
N ALA A 35 -4.01 21.82 -10.02
CA ALA A 35 -4.17 21.05 -8.80
C ALA A 35 -3.31 19.79 -8.85
N TYR A 36 -2.83 19.32 -7.69
CA TYR A 36 -2.12 18.05 -7.58
C TYR A 36 -2.20 17.45 -6.17
N ASP A 37 -2.07 16.13 -6.12
CA ASP A 37 -1.83 15.34 -4.91
C ASP A 37 -0.55 14.52 -5.09
N THR A 38 0.28 14.47 -4.05
CA THR A 38 1.56 13.75 -4.10
C THR A 38 1.45 12.40 -3.41
N MET A 39 1.63 11.31 -4.14
CA MET A 39 1.79 9.97 -3.54
C MET A 39 3.23 9.78 -3.07
N LEU A 40 3.47 10.07 -1.79
CA LEU A 40 4.78 9.95 -1.16
C LEU A 40 4.80 8.79 -0.17
N TYR A 41 5.87 7.99 -0.24
CA TYR A 41 6.18 6.95 0.75
C TYR A 41 7.67 6.97 1.06
N THR A 42 8.00 6.77 2.32
CA THR A 42 9.35 6.49 2.81
C THR A 42 9.53 5.00 3.09
N ARG A 43 10.78 4.52 3.04
CA ARG A 43 11.08 3.12 3.39
C ARG A 43 10.55 2.72 4.78
N PRO A 44 10.78 3.48 5.87
CA PRO A 44 10.32 3.08 7.21
C PRO A 44 8.79 2.90 7.31
N GLU A 45 8.02 3.72 6.59
CA GLU A 45 6.55 3.58 6.54
C GLU A 45 6.14 2.25 5.91
N ILE A 46 6.77 1.91 4.77
CA ILE A 46 6.50 0.66 4.04
C ILE A 46 6.96 -0.55 4.87
N GLU A 47 8.14 -0.49 5.49
CA GLU A 47 8.67 -1.58 6.32
C GLU A 47 7.73 -1.90 7.49
N ARG A 48 7.24 -0.87 8.19
CA ARG A 48 6.35 -1.05 9.34
C ARG A 48 5.07 -1.79 8.95
N VAL A 49 4.41 -1.39 7.86
CA VAL A 49 3.17 -2.04 7.41
C VAL A 49 3.44 -3.43 6.81
N ALA A 50 4.57 -3.62 6.11
CA ALA A 50 4.97 -4.91 5.57
C ALA A 50 5.23 -5.94 6.68
N ARG A 51 5.92 -5.56 7.76
CA ARG A 51 6.16 -6.42 8.93
C ARG A 51 4.85 -6.82 9.61
N LEU A 52 3.94 -5.86 9.80
CA LEU A 52 2.61 -6.13 10.35
C LEU A 52 1.82 -7.12 9.49
N ALA A 53 1.84 -6.92 8.17
CA ALA A 53 1.14 -7.80 7.23
C ALA A 53 1.74 -9.22 7.22
N ALA A 54 3.07 -9.34 7.28
CA ALA A 54 3.76 -10.63 7.37
C ALA A 54 3.44 -11.37 8.68
N GLU A 55 3.42 -10.65 9.80
CA GLU A 55 3.03 -11.23 11.10
C GLU A 55 1.58 -11.72 11.10
N ALA A 56 0.65 -10.90 10.59
CA ALA A 56 -0.74 -11.29 10.48
C ALA A 56 -0.94 -12.50 9.54
N ALA A 57 -0.16 -12.59 8.45
CA ALA A 57 -0.20 -13.74 7.55
C ALA A 57 0.29 -15.03 8.23
N ARG A 58 1.34 -14.97 9.06
CA ARG A 58 1.85 -16.14 9.83
C ARG A 58 0.81 -16.70 10.80
N GLY A 59 -0.03 -15.86 11.39
CA GLY A 59 -1.14 -16.29 12.25
C GLY A 59 -2.36 -16.84 11.48
N ARG A 60 -2.30 -16.88 10.14
CA ARG A 60 -3.40 -17.27 9.25
C ARG A 60 -2.91 -18.37 8.29
N SER A 61 -3.20 -18.26 6.99
CA SER A 61 -2.82 -19.26 5.97
C SER A 61 -1.34 -19.20 5.55
N GLY A 62 -0.54 -18.29 6.12
CA GLY A 62 0.84 -18.05 5.72
C GLY A 62 0.99 -17.35 4.36
N ARG A 63 -0.12 -16.99 3.70
CA ARG A 63 -0.13 -16.37 2.37
C ARG A 63 -0.25 -14.86 2.50
N LEU A 64 0.62 -14.12 1.81
CA LEU A 64 0.58 -12.67 1.71
C LEU A 64 0.59 -12.27 0.23
N ALA A 65 -0.32 -11.37 -0.15
CA ALA A 65 -0.33 -10.74 -1.47
C ALA A 65 -0.07 -9.24 -1.30
N SER A 66 1.05 -8.75 -1.85
CA SER A 66 1.33 -7.31 -1.95
C SER A 66 0.68 -6.75 -3.21
N VAL A 67 -0.05 -5.64 -3.07
CA VAL A 67 -0.76 -4.99 -4.17
C VAL A 67 -0.12 -3.64 -4.44
N ASP A 68 0.30 -3.40 -5.68
CA ASP A 68 0.98 -2.16 -6.10
C ASP A 68 0.75 -1.88 -7.60
N LYS A 69 1.23 -0.72 -8.08
CA LYS A 69 1.27 -0.37 -9.52
C LYS A 69 2.70 -0.08 -9.99
N ALA A 70 3.65 -0.96 -9.67
CA ALA A 70 5.09 -0.75 -9.93
C ALA A 70 5.45 -0.66 -11.42
N ASN A 71 4.55 -1.09 -12.32
CA ASN A 71 4.72 -0.91 -13.76
C ASN A 71 4.57 0.56 -14.21
N VAL A 72 4.07 1.44 -13.33
CA VAL A 72 3.88 2.89 -13.61
C VAL A 72 4.51 3.75 -12.51
N LEU A 73 4.15 3.52 -11.25
CA LEU A 73 4.41 4.46 -10.16
C LEU A 73 5.77 4.22 -9.49
N ALA A 74 6.56 5.28 -9.32
CA ALA A 74 7.83 5.23 -8.59
C ALA A 74 7.65 4.80 -7.13
N SER A 75 6.62 5.34 -6.45
CA SER A 75 6.23 4.96 -5.09
C SER A 75 5.92 3.46 -4.98
N SER A 76 5.25 2.88 -5.99
CA SER A 76 4.97 1.44 -6.04
C SER A 76 6.22 0.58 -6.32
N ARG A 77 7.23 1.10 -7.03
CA ARG A 77 8.51 0.37 -7.20
C ARG A 77 9.26 0.27 -5.87
N LEU A 78 9.35 1.38 -5.13
CA LEU A 78 9.90 1.38 -3.77
C LEU A 78 9.10 0.43 -2.86
N TRP A 79 7.76 0.50 -2.92
CA TRP A 79 6.87 -0.39 -2.19
C TRP A 79 7.20 -1.86 -2.44
N ARG A 80 7.23 -2.27 -3.71
CA ARG A 80 7.53 -3.65 -4.10
C ARG A 80 8.90 -4.10 -3.63
N GLN A 81 9.91 -3.26 -3.81
CA GLN A 81 11.27 -3.55 -3.37
C GLN A 81 11.29 -3.82 -1.85
N VAL A 82 10.80 -2.88 -1.04
CA VAL A 82 10.83 -2.98 0.42
C VAL A 82 10.01 -4.16 0.93
N VAL A 83 8.82 -4.40 0.38
CA VAL A 83 8.00 -5.56 0.79
C VAL A 83 8.69 -6.87 0.44
N THR A 84 9.33 -6.97 -0.73
CA THR A 84 10.07 -8.18 -1.13
C THR A 84 11.25 -8.45 -0.19
N GLU A 85 11.98 -7.41 0.21
CA GLU A 85 13.08 -7.55 1.17
C GLU A 85 12.61 -7.98 2.56
N VAL A 86 11.49 -7.42 3.05
CA VAL A 86 10.95 -7.73 4.40
C VAL A 86 10.31 -9.12 4.48
N VAL A 87 9.71 -9.60 3.39
CA VAL A 87 8.96 -10.86 3.36
C VAL A 87 9.80 -12.02 2.81
N GLY A 88 10.78 -11.72 1.95
CA GLY A 88 11.71 -12.70 1.40
C GLY A 88 12.85 -13.09 2.34
N SER A 89 13.05 -12.33 3.44
CA SER A 89 13.92 -12.70 4.56
C SER A 89 13.20 -13.66 5.52
#